data_AF-A0A1A8MG57-F1
#
_entry.id   AF-A0A1A8MG57-F1
#
_cell.length_a   1.000
_cell.length_b   1.000
_cell.length_c   1.000
_cell.angle_alpha   90.00
_cell.angle_beta   90.00
_cell.angle_gamma   90.00
#
_symmetry.space_group_name_H-M   'P 1'
#
loop_
_entity.id
_entity.type
_entity.pdbx_description
1 polymer ?
#
loop_
_entity_poly.entity_id
_entity_poly.type
_entity_poly.pdbx_seq_one_letter_code
_entity_poly.pdbx_strand_id
1 'polypeptide(L)'
;VVLHCAAKDEPLHFSCRPLYCTAMLSLSLCFTGFRNKEVMKTLVNLVHHMGGTIRKDFSSKVTHLIASSTNGEKYRVAACMGTPILSSSWIQKAWERRDDVEFHANDEEFRLEFKVPPFQDCVLSFLGFSEEEKANMEERTLKHGGWYLEVGDERCTHLVV
;
A
#
# COMPACT_ATOMS: atom_id res chain seq x y z
N VAL A 1 15.25 -12.52 14.40
CA VAL A 1 16.53 -12.08 13.77
C VAL A 1 17.60 -13.17 13.81
N VAL A 2 18.02 -13.65 14.99
CA VAL A 2 19.13 -14.61 15.12
C VAL A 2 18.90 -15.88 14.28
N LEU A 3 17.69 -16.46 14.33
CA LEU A 3 17.34 -17.64 13.53
C LEU A 3 17.45 -17.39 12.02
N HIS A 4 17.03 -16.22 11.55
CA HIS A 4 17.13 -15.82 10.15
C HIS A 4 18.59 -15.70 9.70
N CYS A 5 19.41 -14.99 10.50
CA CYS A 5 20.85 -14.85 10.23
C CYS A 5 21.56 -16.21 10.23
N ALA A 6 21.23 -17.09 11.17
CA ALA A 6 21.79 -18.44 11.24
C ALA A 6 21.36 -19.30 10.04
N ALA A 7 20.11 -19.21 9.61
CA ALA A 7 19.60 -19.96 8.45
C ALA A 7 20.26 -19.53 7.13
N LYS A 8 20.63 -18.24 7.02
CA LYS A 8 21.23 -17.65 5.81
C LYS A 8 22.76 -17.52 5.84
N ASP A 9 23.40 -17.94 6.93
CA ASP A 9 24.84 -17.72 7.18
C ASP A 9 25.24 -16.24 7.05
N GLU A 10 24.39 -15.35 7.55
CA GLU A 10 24.59 -13.89 7.52
C GLU A 10 25.03 -13.34 8.88
N PRO A 11 25.85 -12.26 8.91
CA PRO A 11 26.18 -11.59 10.16
C PRO A 11 24.94 -10.94 10.78
N LEU A 12 24.96 -10.75 12.10
CA LEU A 12 23.91 -10.00 12.80
C LEU A 12 23.79 -8.58 12.23
N HIS A 13 22.58 -8.19 11.88
CA HIS A 13 22.31 -6.85 11.40
C HIS A 13 22.45 -5.84 12.54
N PHE A 14 23.30 -4.84 12.34
CA PHE A 14 23.39 -3.69 13.23
C PHE A 14 22.35 -2.65 12.85
N SER A 15 21.46 -2.33 13.79
CA SER A 15 20.45 -1.30 13.64
C SER A 15 20.51 -0.32 14.81
N CYS A 16 20.34 0.97 14.51
CA CYS A 16 20.17 2.01 15.53
C CYS A 16 18.82 1.93 16.26
N ARG A 17 17.94 1.02 15.84
CA ARG A 17 16.59 0.80 16.40
C ARG A 17 16.40 -0.68 16.77
N PRO A 18 15.56 -0.99 17.77
CA PRO A 18 15.23 -2.36 18.13
C PRO A 18 14.66 -3.13 16.93
N LEU A 19 15.28 -4.28 16.64
CA LEU A 19 14.90 -5.18 15.55
C LEU A 19 14.32 -6.47 16.14
N TYR A 20 13.04 -6.73 15.87
CA TYR A 20 12.34 -7.93 16.35
C TYR A 20 12.46 -9.08 15.34
N CYS A 21 12.13 -8.81 14.08
CA CYS A 21 12.24 -9.77 12.97
C CYS A 21 12.77 -9.08 11.70
N THR A 22 12.97 -9.86 10.64
CA THR A 22 13.52 -9.42 9.35
C THR A 22 12.47 -9.37 8.24
N ALA A 23 11.18 -9.42 8.58
CA ALA A 23 10.08 -9.50 7.62
C ALA A 23 10.01 -8.29 6.64
N MET A 24 10.57 -7.13 7.01
CA MET A 24 10.65 -5.95 6.14
C MET A 24 12.10 -5.50 5.93
N LEU A 25 13.06 -6.40 6.09
CA LEU A 25 14.47 -6.08 5.90
C LEU A 25 14.70 -5.57 4.47
N SER A 26 15.54 -4.54 4.34
CA SER A 26 15.85 -3.88 3.06
C SER A 26 14.67 -3.18 2.37
N LEU A 27 13.52 -3.02 3.04
CA LEU A 27 12.41 -2.22 2.53
C LEU A 27 12.52 -0.76 2.97
N SER A 28 12.07 0.14 2.10
CA SER A 28 12.13 1.59 2.29
C SER A 28 10.76 2.15 1.92
N LEU A 29 9.99 2.51 2.94
CA LEU A 29 8.58 2.87 2.81
C LEU A 29 8.41 4.39 2.80
N CYS A 30 7.39 4.87 2.10
CA CYS A 30 6.90 6.24 2.19
C CYS A 30 5.40 6.23 2.46
N PHE A 31 4.91 7.15 3.29
CA PHE A 31 3.49 7.26 3.64
C PHE A 31 2.83 8.42 2.90
N THR A 32 1.56 8.26 2.53
CA THR A 32 0.69 9.31 1.97
C THR A 32 -0.75 9.20 2.49
N GLY A 33 -1.42 10.35 2.66
CA GLY A 33 -2.84 10.41 3.04
C GLY A 33 -3.15 10.29 4.55
N PHE A 34 -2.17 10.02 5.41
CA PHE A 34 -2.41 9.79 6.85
C PHE A 34 -2.67 11.10 7.61
N ARG A 35 -3.90 11.26 8.11
CA ARG A 35 -4.30 12.41 8.95
C ARG A 35 -4.06 12.18 10.44
N ASN A 36 -4.21 10.94 10.90
CA ASN A 36 -4.03 10.55 12.31
C ASN A 36 -2.54 10.25 12.58
N LYS A 37 -1.90 11.07 13.41
CA LYS A 37 -0.46 10.98 13.70
C LYS A 37 -0.13 9.78 14.59
N GLU A 38 -1.03 9.41 15.50
CA GLU A 38 -0.88 8.30 16.43
C GLU A 38 -0.86 6.98 15.67
N VAL A 39 -1.81 6.79 14.74
CA VAL A 39 -1.85 5.62 13.85
C VAL A 39 -0.58 5.56 13.00
N MET A 40 -0.16 6.67 12.41
CA MET A 40 1.06 6.74 11.62
C MET A 40 2.29 6.35 12.45
N LYS A 41 2.41 6.84 13.69
CA LYS A 41 3.50 6.52 14.61
C LYS A 41 3.55 5.04 14.95
N THR A 42 2.39 4.42 15.17
CA THR A 42 2.29 2.97 15.41
C THR A 42 2.79 2.19 14.21
N LEU A 43 2.32 2.50 12.99
CA LEU A 43 2.77 1.85 11.76
C LEU A 43 4.29 2.01 11.54
N VAL A 44 4.80 3.21 11.79
CA VAL A 44 6.24 3.52 11.71
C VAL A 44 7.06 2.62 12.63
N ASN A 45 6.61 2.45 13.88
CA ASN A 45 7.30 1.58 14.85
C ASN A 45 7.29 0.12 14.41
N LEU A 46 6.16 -0.39 13.89
CA LEU A 46 6.06 -1.76 13.39
C LEU A 46 7.04 -2.00 12.23
N VAL A 47 7.09 -1.08 11.27
CA VAL A 47 8.04 -1.15 10.14
C VAL A 47 9.49 -1.22 10.65
N HIS A 48 9.85 -0.38 11.62
CA HIS A 48 11.19 -0.40 12.21
C HIS A 48 11.51 -1.71 12.94
N HIS A 49 10.56 -2.26 13.69
CA HIS A 49 10.74 -3.55 14.37
C HIS A 49 10.87 -4.73 13.40
N MET A 50 10.35 -4.62 12.18
CA MET A 50 10.51 -5.62 11.12
C MET A 50 11.74 -5.38 10.23
N GLY A 51 12.56 -4.35 10.51
CA GLY A 51 13.79 -4.06 9.76
C GLY A 51 13.62 -3.11 8.58
N GLY A 52 12.42 -2.54 8.40
CA GLY A 52 12.14 -1.56 7.37
C GLY A 52 12.60 -0.15 7.74
N THR A 53 12.83 0.65 6.70
CA THR A 53 13.16 2.08 6.81
C THR A 53 12.04 2.94 6.28
N ILE A 54 11.98 4.20 6.72
CA ILE A 54 10.92 5.13 6.33
C ILE A 54 11.55 6.41 5.79
N ARG A 55 11.05 6.85 4.64
CA ARG A 55 11.44 8.09 3.98
C ARG A 55 10.30 9.10 4.10
N LYS A 56 10.66 10.34 4.42
CA LYS A 56 9.71 11.46 4.47
C LYS A 56 9.20 11.81 3.07
N ASP A 57 10.12 11.85 2.10
CA ASP A 57 9.85 12.25 0.72
C ASP A 57 9.91 11.04 -0.20
N PHE A 58 9.10 11.07 -1.25
CA PHE A 58 9.10 10.02 -2.27
C PHE A 58 10.32 10.20 -3.17
N SER A 59 11.04 9.12 -3.44
CA SER A 59 12.24 9.10 -4.27
C SER A 59 12.48 7.71 -4.85
N SER A 60 13.43 7.56 -5.77
CA SER A 60 13.83 6.26 -6.33
C SER A 60 14.32 5.23 -5.30
N LYS A 61 14.63 5.67 -4.07
CA LYS A 61 15.02 4.78 -2.95
C LYS A 61 13.80 4.19 -2.21
N VAL A 62 12.59 4.61 -2.53
CA VAL A 62 11.37 4.07 -1.93
C VAL A 62 10.99 2.78 -2.66
N THR A 63 10.86 1.68 -1.92
CA THR A 63 10.44 0.39 -2.46
C THR A 63 8.93 0.22 -2.43
N HIS A 64 8.24 0.83 -1.45
CA HIS A 64 6.80 0.70 -1.27
C HIS A 64 6.17 2.01 -0.82
N LEU A 65 5.03 2.38 -1.42
CA LEU A 65 4.20 3.48 -0.94
C LEU A 65 3.05 2.92 -0.11
N ILE A 66 2.85 3.46 1.09
CA ILE A 66 1.71 3.15 1.95
C ILE A 66 0.71 4.28 1.83
N ALA A 67 -0.47 3.99 1.32
CA ALA A 67 -1.50 4.97 1.04
C ALA A 67 -2.75 4.69 1.87
N SER A 68 -3.26 5.74 2.53
CA SER A 68 -4.61 5.74 3.12
C SER A 68 -5.61 6.56 2.31
N SER A 69 -5.16 7.16 1.19
CA SER A 69 -6.01 7.77 0.17
C SER A 69 -5.26 7.76 -1.16
N THR A 70 -6.00 7.68 -2.26
CA THR A 70 -5.49 7.77 -3.63
C THR A 70 -5.22 9.21 -4.07
N ASN A 71 -5.69 10.18 -3.29
CA ASN A 71 -5.47 11.59 -3.55
C ASN A 71 -4.10 12.04 -3.04
N GLY A 72 -3.22 12.43 -3.96
CA GLY A 72 -1.97 13.11 -3.62
C GLY A 72 -0.84 12.91 -4.61
N GLU A 73 0.10 13.84 -4.61
CA GLU A 73 1.23 13.82 -5.55
C GLU A 73 2.11 12.58 -5.40
N LYS A 74 2.37 12.14 -4.15
CA LYS A 74 3.14 10.92 -3.89
C LYS A 74 2.48 9.68 -4.49
N TYR A 75 1.16 9.59 -4.46
CA TYR A 75 0.41 8.48 -5.05
C TYR A 75 0.58 8.46 -6.58
N ARG A 76 0.38 9.62 -7.23
CA ARG A 76 0.53 9.77 -8.67
C ARG A 76 1.94 9.40 -9.14
N VAL A 77 2.97 9.95 -8.49
CA VAL A 77 4.37 9.65 -8.83
C VAL A 77 4.70 8.17 -8.62
N ALA A 78 4.26 7.57 -7.51
CA ALA A 78 4.47 6.15 -7.27
C ALA A 78 3.80 5.26 -8.33
N ALA A 79 2.57 5.60 -8.72
CA ALA A 79 1.85 4.90 -9.78
C ALA A 79 2.59 5.01 -11.13
N CYS A 80 3.04 6.20 -11.50
CA CYS A 80 3.84 6.42 -12.72
C CYS A 80 5.16 5.64 -12.71
N MET A 81 5.82 5.51 -11.56
CA MET A 81 7.07 4.77 -11.41
C MET A 81 6.86 3.26 -11.25
N GLY A 82 5.62 2.76 -11.27
CA GLY A 82 5.32 1.35 -11.02
C GLY A 82 5.68 0.89 -9.59
N THR A 83 5.89 1.83 -8.67
CA THR A 83 6.20 1.51 -7.28
C THR A 83 4.96 0.92 -6.61
N PRO A 84 5.06 -0.24 -5.93
CA PRO A 84 3.93 -0.85 -5.26
C PRO A 84 3.23 0.10 -4.29
N ILE A 85 1.92 0.25 -4.43
CA ILE A 85 1.07 1.07 -3.55
C ILE A 85 0.17 0.14 -2.73
N LEU A 86 0.38 0.14 -1.42
CA LEU A 86 -0.26 -0.80 -0.48
C LEU A 86 -1.05 -0.04 0.60
N SER A 87 -2.07 -0.70 1.13
CA SER A 87 -2.81 -0.21 2.29
C SER A 87 -1.99 -0.36 3.58
N SER A 88 -2.35 0.38 4.64
CA SER A 88 -1.70 0.22 5.96
C SER A 88 -1.89 -1.18 6.56
N SER A 89 -2.93 -1.89 6.15
CA SER A 89 -3.22 -3.26 6.60
C SER A 89 -2.09 -4.22 6.27
N TRP A 90 -1.35 -3.99 5.17
CA TRP A 90 -0.15 -4.77 4.83
C TRP A 90 0.88 -4.81 5.96
N ILE A 91 1.14 -3.66 6.61
CA ILE A 91 2.09 -3.57 7.73
C ILE A 91 1.57 -4.37 8.94
N GLN A 92 0.28 -4.24 9.24
CA GLN A 92 -0.33 -4.92 10.37
C GLN A 92 -0.34 -6.43 10.16
N LYS A 93 -0.71 -6.89 8.95
CA LYS A 93 -0.70 -8.31 8.59
C LYS A 93 0.70 -8.90 8.50
N ALA A 94 1.69 -8.11 8.07
CA ALA A 94 3.08 -8.54 8.14
C ALA A 94 3.54 -8.72 9.59
N TRP A 95 3.12 -7.83 10.49
CA TRP A 95 3.44 -7.93 11.92
C TRP A 95 2.77 -9.13 12.62
N GLU A 96 1.58 -9.53 12.18
CA GLU A 96 0.93 -10.76 12.66
C GLU A 96 1.81 -12.00 12.39
N ARG A 97 2.59 -11.98 11.30
CA ARG A 97 3.54 -13.04 10.90
C ARG A 97 4.98 -12.82 11.41
N ARG A 98 5.20 -11.94 12.38
CA ARG A 98 6.55 -11.57 12.88
C ARG A 98 7.41 -12.73 13.39
N ASP A 99 6.78 -13.83 13.80
CA ASP A 99 7.46 -15.01 14.37
C ASP A 99 7.75 -16.08 13.31
N ASP A 100 7.28 -15.88 12.06
CA ASP A 100 7.59 -16.72 10.91
C ASP A 100 8.95 -16.29 10.32
N VAL A 101 9.93 -17.20 10.38
CA VAL A 101 11.33 -16.93 9.99
C VAL A 101 11.51 -16.86 8.46
N GLU A 102 10.65 -17.56 7.73
CA GLU A 102 10.70 -17.65 6.26
C GLU A 102 9.86 -16.58 5.58
N PHE A 103 8.97 -15.92 6.33
CA PHE A 103 8.10 -14.88 5.79
C PHE A 103 8.86 -13.60 5.45
N HIS A 104 8.56 -13.04 4.27
CA HIS A 104 9.01 -11.72 3.88
C HIS A 104 7.85 -10.87 3.33
N ALA A 105 7.67 -9.65 3.83
CA ALA A 105 6.53 -8.80 3.44
C ALA A 105 6.53 -8.38 1.97
N ASN A 106 7.65 -8.53 1.27
CA ASN A 106 7.77 -8.31 -0.18
C ASN A 106 7.36 -9.52 -1.04
N ASP A 107 6.98 -10.64 -0.43
CA ASP A 107 6.45 -11.81 -1.14
C ASP A 107 5.28 -11.37 -2.04
N GLU A 108 5.29 -11.79 -3.30
CA GLU A 108 4.38 -11.25 -4.31
C GLU A 108 2.93 -11.56 -3.99
N GLU A 109 2.61 -12.81 -3.65
CA GLU A 109 1.25 -13.24 -3.29
C GLU A 109 0.71 -12.42 -2.11
N PHE A 110 1.51 -12.33 -1.03
CA PHE A 110 1.14 -11.54 0.14
C PHE A 110 0.93 -10.07 -0.21
N ARG A 111 1.82 -9.48 -1.01
CA ARG A 111 1.74 -8.07 -1.39
C ARG A 111 0.51 -7.76 -2.26
N LEU A 112 0.13 -8.68 -3.15
CA LEU A 112 -1.03 -8.50 -4.03
C LEU A 112 -2.34 -8.38 -3.25
N GLU A 113 -2.48 -9.07 -2.11
CA GLU A 113 -3.66 -9.01 -1.25
C GLU A 113 -3.93 -7.61 -0.67
N PHE A 114 -2.89 -6.79 -0.50
CA PHE A 114 -2.99 -5.47 0.15
C PHE A 114 -2.78 -4.29 -0.79
N LYS A 115 -2.71 -4.55 -2.11
CA LYS A 115 -2.65 -3.49 -3.11
C LYS A 115 -3.85 -2.57 -3.00
N VAL A 116 -3.61 -1.27 -3.08
CA VAL A 116 -4.69 -0.29 -3.17
C VAL A 116 -5.40 -0.48 -4.52
N PRO A 117 -6.73 -0.70 -4.53
CA PRO A 117 -7.47 -0.86 -5.76
C PRO A 117 -7.41 0.39 -6.65
N PRO A 118 -7.43 0.25 -7.99
CA PRO A 118 -7.32 1.38 -8.91
C PRO A 118 -8.36 2.48 -8.68
N PHE A 119 -9.58 2.11 -8.32
CA PHE A 119 -10.69 3.05 -8.11
C PHE A 119 -10.98 3.30 -6.63
N GLN A 120 -10.03 3.02 -5.73
CA GLN A 120 -10.17 3.38 -4.33
C GLN A 120 -10.42 4.89 -4.19
N ASP A 121 -11.44 5.23 -3.39
CA ASP A 121 -11.95 6.60 -3.20
C ASP A 121 -12.56 7.25 -4.45
N CYS A 122 -12.71 6.52 -5.56
CA CYS A 122 -13.35 7.04 -6.78
C CYS A 122 -14.85 6.72 -6.79
N VAL A 123 -15.63 7.75 -7.09
CA VAL A 123 -17.04 7.66 -7.46
C VAL A 123 -17.19 8.10 -8.91
N LEU A 124 -17.54 7.17 -9.80
CA LEU A 124 -17.60 7.37 -11.24
C LEU A 124 -19.04 7.58 -11.72
N SER A 125 -19.21 8.30 -12.83
CA SER A 125 -20.45 8.35 -13.60
C SER A 125 -20.11 8.22 -15.09
N PHE A 126 -21.04 7.68 -15.88
CA PHE A 126 -20.82 7.36 -17.29
C PHE A 126 -21.87 8.04 -18.17
N LEU A 127 -21.44 8.78 -19.18
CA LEU A 127 -22.32 9.50 -20.12
C LEU A 127 -21.91 9.19 -21.56
N GLY A 128 -22.88 8.95 -22.44
CA GLY A 128 -22.61 8.74 -23.87
C GLY A 128 -22.34 7.29 -24.28
N PHE A 129 -22.54 6.33 -23.37
CA PHE A 129 -22.38 4.90 -23.61
C PHE A 129 -23.72 4.19 -23.77
N SER A 130 -23.75 3.07 -24.50
CA SER A 130 -24.92 2.19 -24.52
C SER A 130 -25.19 1.60 -23.13
N GLU A 131 -26.42 1.12 -22.89
CA GLU A 131 -26.78 0.49 -21.61
C GLU A 131 -25.90 -0.73 -21.29
N GLU A 132 -25.52 -1.51 -22.31
CA GLU A 132 -24.62 -2.67 -22.14
C GLU A 132 -23.20 -2.24 -21.74
N GLU A 133 -22.65 -1.21 -22.39
CA GLU A 133 -21.34 -0.65 -22.05
C GLU A 133 -21.35 -0.02 -20.66
N LYS A 134 -22.39 0.76 -20.34
CA LYS A 134 -22.59 1.36 -19.00
C LYS A 134 -22.59 0.28 -17.92
N ALA A 135 -23.40 -0.77 -18.08
CA ALA A 135 -23.46 -1.86 -17.11
C ALA A 135 -22.10 -2.56 -16.92
N ASN A 136 -21.36 -2.81 -18.00
CA ASN A 136 -20.02 -3.41 -17.93
C ASN A 136 -19.02 -2.50 -17.20
N MET A 137 -19.05 -1.20 -17.46
CA MET A 137 -18.18 -0.24 -16.78
C MET A 137 -18.53 -0.10 -15.29
N GLU A 138 -19.81 -0.11 -14.93
CA GLU A 138 -20.27 -0.12 -13.54
C GLU A 138 -19.80 -1.37 -12.78
N GLU A 139 -19.95 -2.55 -13.39
CA GLU A 139 -19.45 -3.81 -12.82
C GLU A 139 -17.94 -3.75 -12.56
N ARG A 140 -17.16 -3.27 -13.55
CA ARG A 140 -15.71 -3.10 -13.43
C ARG A 140 -15.32 -2.09 -12.36
N THR A 141 -16.10 -1.03 -12.20
CA THR A 141 -15.88 0.00 -11.19
C THR A 141 -15.96 -0.60 -9.79
N LEU A 142 -17.04 -1.33 -9.51
CA LEU A 142 -17.21 -2.04 -8.24
C LEU A 142 -16.11 -3.08 -8.03
N LYS A 143 -15.81 -3.89 -9.05
CA LYS A 143 -14.77 -4.94 -9.01
C LYS A 143 -13.39 -4.39 -8.65
N HIS A 144 -13.08 -3.15 -9.05
CA HIS A 144 -11.81 -2.49 -8.80
C HIS A 144 -11.85 -1.47 -7.66
N GLY A 145 -12.81 -1.61 -6.74
CA GLY A 145 -12.85 -0.91 -5.45
C GLY A 145 -13.40 0.52 -5.50
N GLY A 146 -14.06 0.88 -6.61
CA GLY A 146 -14.74 2.16 -6.76
C GLY A 146 -16.23 2.05 -6.53
N TRP A 147 -16.89 3.20 -6.58
CA TRP A 147 -18.33 3.35 -6.57
C TRP A 147 -18.78 4.03 -7.85
N TYR A 148 -20.04 3.89 -8.20
CA TYR A 148 -20.64 4.67 -9.27
C TYR A 148 -21.97 5.28 -8.83
N LEU A 149 -22.33 6.40 -9.44
CA LEU A 149 -23.59 7.11 -9.23
C LEU A 149 -24.11 7.64 -10.58
N GLU A 150 -25.36 8.07 -10.59
CA GLU A 150 -25.96 8.69 -11.78
C GLU A 150 -25.29 10.02 -12.13
N VAL A 151 -25.32 10.34 -13.42
CA VAL A 151 -24.72 11.57 -13.95
C VAL A 151 -25.38 12.79 -13.28
N GLY A 152 -24.53 13.66 -12.71
CA GLY A 152 -24.97 14.90 -12.04
C GLY A 152 -25.01 14.82 -10.52
N ASP A 153 -24.71 13.68 -9.89
CA ASP A 153 -24.55 13.61 -8.43
C ASP A 153 -23.28 14.37 -7.99
N GLU A 154 -23.43 15.25 -6.99
CA GLU A 154 -22.33 16.08 -6.47
C GLU A 154 -21.20 15.27 -5.80
N ARG A 155 -21.47 14.02 -5.44
CA ARG A 155 -20.47 13.11 -4.86
C ARG A 155 -19.61 12.42 -5.93
N CYS A 156 -19.95 12.55 -7.21
CA CYS A 156 -19.13 12.02 -8.29
C CYS A 156 -17.76 12.70 -8.28
N THR A 157 -16.73 11.88 -8.22
CA THR A 157 -15.33 12.33 -8.32
C THR A 157 -14.91 12.51 -9.77
N HIS A 158 -15.47 11.71 -10.69
CA HIS A 158 -15.12 11.69 -12.09
C HIS A 158 -16.37 11.42 -12.94
N LEU A 159 -16.45 12.08 -14.09
CA LEU A 159 -17.41 11.80 -15.16
C LEU A 159 -16.62 11.25 -16.35
N VAL A 160 -17.02 10.07 -16.82
CA VAL A 160 -16.49 9.42 -18.02
C VAL A 160 -17.46 9.72 -19.16
N VAL A 161 -16.93 10.28 -20.25
CA VAL A 161 -17.68 10.71 -21.45
C VAL A 161 -17.14 10.06 -22.71
#